data_AF-A0A7C4HIP1-F1
#
_entry.id   AF-A0A7C4HIP1-F1
#
_cell.length_a   1.000
_cell.length_b   1.000
_cell.length_c   1.000
_cell.angle_alpha   90.00
_cell.angle_beta   90.00
_cell.angle_gamma   90.00
#
_symmetry.space_group_name_H-M   'P 1'
#
loop_
_entity.id
_entity.type
_entity.pdbx_description
1 polymer ?
#
loop_
_entity_poly.entity_id
_entity_poly.type
_entity_poly.pdbx_seq_one_letter_code
_entity_poly.pdbx_strand_id
1 'polypeptide(L)' 'MVALRHLELLEGAVSACRQNLAVKEGENVVVVVDPEMVVYGEAFAYAAEMMGADVTLALMKDRGR' A
#
# COMPACT_ATOMS: atom_id res chain seq x y z
N MET A 1 21.24 6.33 3.19
CA MET A 1 20.64 7.06 2.04
C MET A 1 19.63 6.15 1.32
N VAL A 2 18.69 5.53 2.05
CA VAL A 2 17.71 4.56 1.53
C VAL A 2 16.30 5.17 1.44
N ALA A 3 15.99 6.17 2.28
CA ALA A 3 14.66 6.78 2.39
C ALA A 3 14.16 7.51 1.11
N LEU A 4 15.04 8.03 0.25
CA LEU A 4 14.62 8.86 -0.89
C LEU A 4 14.13 8.04 -2.10
N ARG A 5 14.58 6.80 -2.30
CA ARG A 5 14.13 5.96 -3.43
C ARG A 5 12.67 5.53 -3.32
N HIS A 6 12.10 5.57 -2.12
CA HIS A 6 10.71 5.20 -1.87
C HIS A 6 9.76 6.40 -1.93
N LEU A 7 10.27 7.63 -2.10
CA LEU A 7 9.44 8.83 -2.12
C LEU A 7 8.54 8.90 -3.36
N GLU A 8 9.10 8.67 -4.54
CA GLU A 8 8.33 8.64 -5.80
C GLU A 8 7.29 7.51 -5.80
N LEU A 9 7.65 6.36 -5.21
CA LEU A 9 6.77 5.22 -5.05
C LEU A 9 5.56 5.58 -4.16
N LEU A 10 5.83 6.26 -3.05
CA LEU A 10 4.83 6.73 -2.12
C LEU A 10 3.92 7.79 -2.76
N GLU A 11 4.46 8.75 -3.51
CA GLU A 11 3.65 9.75 -4.22
C GLU A 11 2.66 9.10 -5.19
N GLY A 12 3.13 8.10 -5.94
CA GLY A 12 2.27 7.29 -6.81
C GLY A 12 1.16 6.55 -6.04
N ALA A 13 1.53 5.91 -4.92
CA ALA A 13 0.58 5.21 -4.07
C ALA A 13 -0.47 6.15 -3.44
N VAL A 14 -0.06 7.34 -2.96
CA VAL A 14 -0.97 8.37 -2.43
C VAL A 14 -1.94 8.84 -3.52
N SER A 15 -1.45 9.09 -4.73
CA SER A 15 -2.30 9.47 -5.85
C SER A 15 -3.34 8.37 -6.14
N ALA A 16 -2.91 7.11 -6.23
CA ALA A 16 -3.79 5.98 -6.50
C ALA A 16 -4.83 5.75 -5.40
N CYS A 17 -4.42 5.76 -4.12
CA CYS A 17 -5.33 5.62 -2.97
C CYS A 17 -6.39 6.72 -2.96
N ARG A 18 -6.02 7.96 -3.30
CA ARG A 18 -6.95 9.09 -3.29
C ARG A 18 -7.89 9.10 -4.49
N GLN A 19 -7.36 8.90 -5.69
CA GLN A 19 -8.10 9.16 -6.93
C GLN A 19 -8.78 7.92 -7.49
N ASN A 20 -8.11 6.76 -7.41
CA ASN A 20 -8.57 5.54 -8.08
C ASN A 20 -9.35 4.65 -7.11
N LEU A 21 -8.83 4.50 -5.89
CA LEU A 21 -9.42 3.67 -4.85
C LEU A 21 -10.38 4.47 -3.95
N ALA A 22 -10.26 5.81 -3.95
CA ALA A 22 -11.08 6.73 -3.18
C ALA A 22 -11.17 6.37 -1.68
N VAL A 23 -10.05 5.96 -1.10
CA VAL A 23 -9.93 5.55 0.31
C VAL A 23 -10.41 6.69 1.22
N LYS A 24 -11.20 6.33 2.24
CA LYS A 24 -11.73 7.29 3.21
C LYS A 24 -11.24 6.98 4.63
N GLU A 25 -11.29 8.01 5.46
CA GLU A 25 -11.03 7.90 6.89
C GLU A 25 -11.98 6.88 7.54
N GLY A 26 -11.42 5.99 8.36
CA GLY A 26 -12.14 4.94 9.07
C GLY A 26 -12.53 3.73 8.22
N GLU A 27 -12.18 3.67 6.93
CA GLU A 27 -12.39 2.47 6.12
C GLU A 27 -11.37 1.37 6.46
N ASN A 28 -11.80 0.11 6.38
CA ASN A 28 -10.91 -1.03 6.47
C ASN A 28 -10.33 -1.34 5.09
N VAL A 29 -9.02 -1.25 4.93
CA VAL A 29 -8.30 -1.50 3.67
C VAL A 29 -7.40 -2.70 3.83
N VAL A 30 -7.50 -3.67 2.92
CA VAL A 30 -6.57 -4.81 2.85
C VAL A 30 -5.69 -4.64 1.62
N VAL A 31 -4.38 -4.49 1.85
CA VAL A 31 -3.38 -4.50 0.79
C VAL A 31 -2.84 -5.91 0.67
N VAL A 32 -3.14 -6.55 -0.45
CA VAL A 32 -2.69 -7.92 -0.74
C VAL A 32 -1.52 -7.86 -1.72
N VAL A 33 -0.36 -8.38 -1.32
CA VAL A 33 0.87 -8.25 -2.12
C VAL A 33 1.65 -9.55 -2.19
N ASP A 34 2.28 -9.79 -3.33
CA ASP A 34 3.31 -10.84 -3.48
C ASP A 34 4.53 -10.51 -2.59
N PRO A 35 5.12 -11.47 -1.86
CA PRO A 35 6.32 -11.24 -1.05
C PRO A 35 7.47 -10.58 -1.81
N GLU A 36 7.66 -10.85 -3.10
CA GLU A 36 8.71 -10.23 -3.92
C GLU A 36 8.43 -8.75 -4.23
N MET A 37 7.17 -8.34 -4.10
CA MET A 37 6.69 -6.98 -4.40
C MET A 37 6.33 -6.21 -3.11
N VAL A 38 6.79 -6.66 -1.94
CA VAL A 38 6.38 -6.11 -0.63
C VAL A 38 6.55 -4.60 -0.52
N VAL A 39 7.63 -4.04 -1.10
CA VAL A 39 7.90 -2.60 -1.09
C VAL A 39 6.77 -1.76 -1.71
N TYR A 40 6.10 -2.30 -2.73
CA TYR A 40 4.94 -1.66 -3.35
C TYR A 40 3.72 -1.75 -2.43
N GLY A 41 3.50 -2.92 -1.83
CA GLY A 41 2.43 -3.12 -0.84
C GLY A 41 2.56 -2.18 0.35
N GLU A 42 3.77 -2.01 0.89
CA GLU A 42 4.06 -1.07 1.98
C GLU A 42 3.75 0.38 1.58
N ALA A 43 4.09 0.80 0.35
CA ALA A 43 3.76 2.14 -0.11
C ALA A 43 2.25 2.39 -0.18
N PHE A 44 1.47 1.42 -0.65
CA PHE A 44 0.00 1.51 -0.66
C PHE A 44 -0.58 1.47 0.76
N ALA A 45 -0.03 0.64 1.63
CA ALA A 45 -0.46 0.56 3.02
C ALA A 45 -0.26 1.91 3.74
N TYR A 46 0.95 2.46 3.67
CA TYR A 46 1.26 3.75 4.26
C TYR A 46 0.42 4.88 3.64
N ALA A 47 0.21 4.88 2.32
CA ALA A 47 -0.64 5.84 1.66
C ALA A 47 -2.10 5.79 2.14
N ALA A 48 -2.65 4.60 2.40
CA ALA A 48 -3.99 4.43 2.95
C ALA A 48 -4.06 4.84 4.43
N GLU A 49 -3.07 4.51 5.24
CA GLU A 49 -2.96 4.97 6.65
C GLU A 49 -2.91 6.49 6.74
N MET A 50 -2.18 7.17 5.84
CA MET A 50 -2.15 8.63 5.76
C MET A 50 -3.52 9.26 5.46
N MET A 51 -4.47 8.49 4.93
CA MET A 51 -5.86 8.91 4.69
C MET A 51 -6.79 8.57 5.86
N GLY A 52 -6.25 8.00 6.94
CA GLY A 52 -7.00 7.63 8.14
C GLY A 52 -7.72 6.29 8.05
N ALA A 53 -7.36 5.44 7.07
CA ALA A 53 -7.89 4.08 6.99
C ALA A 53 -7.26 3.16 8.06
N ASP A 54 -8.00 2.12 8.45
CA ASP A 54 -7.46 0.98 9.20
C ASP A 54 -6.94 -0.06 8.19
N VAL A 55 -5.64 -0.34 8.21
CA VAL A 55 -4.96 -1.04 7.12
C VAL A 55 -4.40 -2.38 7.58
N THR A 56 -4.67 -3.42 6.79
CA THR A 56 -4.02 -4.72 6.93
C THR A 56 -3.17 -5.01 5.69
N LEU A 57 -1.87 -5.22 5.88
CA LEU A 57 -0.98 -5.73 4.84
C LEU A 57 -0.96 -7.27 4.89
N ALA A 58 -1.47 -7.89 3.83
CA ALA A 58 -1.52 -9.34 3.68
C ALA A 58 -0.54 -9.80 2.60
N LEU A 59 0.37 -10.71 2.97
CA LEU A 59 1.27 -11.34 2.02
C LEU A 59 0.58 -12.54 1.36
N MET A 60 0.55 -12.55 0.03
CA MET A 60 0.11 -13.71 -0.72
C MET A 60 1.09 -14.86 -0.51
N LYS A 61 0.58 -16.01 -0.10
CA LYS A 61 1.36 -17.24 -0.13
C LYS A 61 1.24 -17.84 -1.53
N ASP A 62 2.38 -18.08 -2.17
CA ASP A 62 2.39 -18.89 -3.40
C ASP A 62 1.71 -20.24 -3.11
N ARG A 63 0.76 -20.61 -3.97
CA ARG A 63 0.06 -21.89 -3.83
C ARG A 63 0.94 -23.07 -4.23
N GLY A 64 2.10 -22.81 -4.85
CA GLY A 64 2.91 -23.84 -5.49
C GLY A 64 2.17 -24.40 -6.71
N ARG A 65 2.94 -24.79 -7.74
CA ARG A 65 2.43 -25.68 -8.78
C ARG A 65 2.63 -27.12 -8.36
#